data_AF-A0A0G4GAL3-F1
#
_entry.id   AF-A0A0G4GAL3-F1
#
_cell.length_a   1.000
_cell.length_b   1.000
_cell.length_c   1.000
_cell.angle_alpha   90.00
_cell.angle_beta   90.00
_cell.angle_gamma   90.00
#
_symmetry.space_group_name_H-M   'P 1'
#
loop_
_entity.id
_entity.type
_entity.pdbx_description
1 polymer ?
#
loop_
_entity_poly.entity_id
_entity_poly.type
_entity_poly.pdbx_seq_one_letter_code
_entity_poly.pdbx_strand_id
1 'polypeptide(L)'
;MKRQAEEGSQAWFADDSAKRRGPLRGYHSNDKKSKLVVRAGCKDRAREVFGDTDVEIVSGARYMGGFVRTAKGKRAYATERVQEWQRCVNRIADAAAKYPQAAHTALTTSLQAEWDFFMRVMPEERATFESLRDALTHYLIQLSNHAVTATKAQLTMLPARHKGMRVRDSTKRVAAVYETSTKGTSLLVSTIQNGNPPDGPPFNPFQHHTEIQQAVKE
;
A
#
# COMPACT_ATOMS: atom_id res chain seq x y z
N MET A 1 -18.09 27.57 -5.36
CA MET A 1 -19.01 26.42 -5.50
C MET A 1 -18.21 25.18 -5.87
N LYS A 2 -18.01 24.22 -4.96
CA LYS A 2 -17.51 22.89 -5.35
C LYS A 2 -18.62 22.21 -6.14
N ARG A 3 -18.44 21.96 -7.44
CA ARG A 3 -19.35 21.07 -8.19
C ARG A 3 -19.43 19.74 -7.44
N GLN A 4 -20.60 19.12 -7.38
CA GLN A 4 -20.70 17.81 -6.75
C GLN A 4 -19.73 16.86 -7.49
N ALA A 5 -18.95 16.07 -6.74
CA ALA A 5 -17.92 15.20 -7.30
C ALA A 5 -18.46 14.25 -8.40
N GLU A 6 -19.77 13.98 -8.35
CA GLU A 6 -20.54 13.16 -9.28
C GLU A 6 -20.64 13.80 -10.67
N GLU A 7 -20.98 15.09 -10.78
CA GLU A 7 -20.97 15.84 -12.06
C GLU A 7 -19.58 15.91 -12.68
N GLY A 8 -18.53 15.95 -11.85
CA GLY A 8 -17.15 16.02 -12.32
C GLY A 8 -16.71 14.79 -13.11
N SER A 9 -17.09 13.59 -12.66
CA SER A 9 -16.68 12.33 -13.31
C SER A 9 -17.36 12.11 -14.67
N GLN A 10 -18.65 12.40 -14.76
CA GLN A 10 -19.41 12.36 -16.01
C GLN A 10 -18.92 13.42 -16.99
N ALA A 11 -18.80 14.68 -16.56
CA ALA A 11 -18.30 15.76 -17.41
C ALA A 11 -16.88 15.49 -17.92
N TRP A 12 -16.04 14.85 -17.11
CA TRP A 12 -14.65 14.58 -17.47
C TRP A 12 -14.50 13.41 -18.45
N PHE A 13 -15.18 12.29 -18.20
CA PHE A 13 -14.97 11.04 -18.90
C PHE A 13 -16.04 10.74 -19.97
N ALA A 14 -17.31 10.97 -19.65
CA ALA A 14 -18.44 10.62 -20.52
C ALA A 14 -18.76 11.72 -21.54
N ASP A 15 -18.86 12.98 -21.11
CA ASP A 15 -19.41 14.03 -21.97
C ASP A 15 -18.39 14.72 -22.88
N ASP A 16 -17.16 15.07 -22.43
CA ASP A 16 -16.39 16.03 -23.25
C ASP A 16 -14.85 16.00 -23.17
N SER A 17 -14.19 15.85 -22.01
CA SER A 17 -12.72 16.07 -21.98
C SER A 17 -11.86 14.88 -22.38
N ALA A 18 -12.12 13.66 -21.89
CA ALA A 18 -11.21 12.53 -22.17
C ALA A 18 -11.39 11.97 -23.60
N LYS A 19 -12.64 11.75 -24.04
CA LYS A 19 -12.92 11.15 -25.35
C LYS A 19 -12.77 12.12 -26.52
N ARG A 20 -13.21 13.39 -26.37
CA ARG A 20 -13.13 14.39 -27.45
C ARG A 20 -11.83 15.20 -27.41
N ARG A 21 -11.40 15.69 -26.24
CA ARG A 21 -10.19 16.54 -26.11
C ARG A 21 -8.90 15.74 -25.86
N GLY A 22 -9.00 14.52 -25.34
CA GLY A 22 -7.83 13.65 -25.13
C GLY A 22 -7.06 13.40 -26.43
N PRO A 23 -7.70 12.98 -27.54
CA PRO A 23 -7.03 12.75 -28.81
C PRO A 23 -6.31 13.99 -29.37
N LEU A 24 -6.85 15.20 -29.14
CA LEU A 24 -6.19 16.46 -29.51
C LEU A 24 -4.84 16.67 -28.78
N ARG A 25 -4.60 15.93 -27.70
CA ARG A 25 -3.36 15.93 -26.90
C ARG A 25 -2.62 14.59 -26.98
N GLY A 26 -2.99 13.71 -27.91
CA GLY A 26 -2.42 12.36 -28.06
C GLY A 26 -2.82 11.36 -26.96
N TYR A 27 -3.81 11.69 -26.12
CA TYR A 27 -4.30 10.78 -25.08
C TYR A 27 -5.55 10.03 -25.53
N HIS A 28 -5.46 8.70 -25.60
CA HIS A 28 -6.58 7.82 -25.95
C HIS A 28 -6.99 7.01 -24.72
N SER A 29 -8.19 7.29 -24.19
CA SER A 29 -8.75 6.51 -23.08
C SER A 29 -8.96 5.05 -23.50
N ASN A 30 -8.63 4.12 -22.61
CA ASN A 30 -8.95 2.72 -22.78
C ASN A 30 -10.09 2.37 -21.81
N ASP A 31 -11.31 2.39 -22.33
CA ASP A 31 -12.52 2.17 -21.55
C ASP A 31 -12.52 0.78 -20.89
N LYS A 32 -12.05 -0.26 -21.59
CA LYS A 32 -11.94 -1.64 -21.07
C LYS A 32 -10.98 -1.79 -19.89
N LYS A 33 -9.99 -0.91 -19.76
CA LYS A 33 -9.07 -0.88 -18.61
C LYS A 33 -9.50 0.12 -17.53
N SER A 34 -10.55 0.89 -17.79
CA SER A 34 -11.04 1.92 -16.89
C SER A 34 -12.07 1.33 -15.93
N LYS A 35 -11.96 1.71 -14.65
CA LYS A 35 -12.88 1.26 -13.60
C LYS A 35 -13.54 2.46 -12.96
N LEU A 36 -14.87 2.48 -12.96
CA LEU A 36 -15.64 3.44 -12.20
C LEU A 36 -15.97 2.86 -10.84
N VAL A 37 -15.31 3.36 -9.80
CA VAL A 37 -15.54 2.94 -8.42
C VAL A 37 -16.75 3.72 -7.87
N VAL A 38 -17.95 3.12 -7.81
CA VAL A 38 -19.27 3.76 -7.45
C VAL A 38 -19.87 3.50 -6.04
N ARG A 39 -20.16 4.56 -5.28
CA ARG A 39 -20.58 4.46 -3.85
C ARG A 39 -21.85 3.61 -3.70
N ALA A 40 -22.03 2.97 -2.55
CA ALA A 40 -23.28 2.26 -2.25
C ALA A 40 -24.48 3.19 -2.46
N GLY A 41 -25.50 2.72 -3.21
CA GLY A 41 -26.67 3.51 -3.61
C GLY A 41 -26.55 4.21 -4.97
N CYS A 42 -25.35 4.42 -5.50
CA CYS A 42 -25.15 5.16 -6.76
C CYS A 42 -24.99 4.24 -7.99
N LYS A 43 -25.12 2.91 -7.82
CA LYS A 43 -24.86 1.94 -8.91
C LYS A 43 -25.80 2.12 -10.09
N ASP A 44 -27.07 2.35 -9.85
CA ASP A 44 -28.07 2.46 -10.92
C ASP A 44 -27.87 3.75 -11.71
N ARG A 45 -27.59 4.85 -11.02
CA ARG A 45 -27.18 6.11 -11.68
C ARG A 45 -25.89 5.95 -12.48
N ALA A 46 -24.91 5.22 -11.96
CA ALA A 46 -23.68 4.98 -12.72
C ALA A 46 -23.93 4.14 -13.98
N ARG A 47 -24.85 3.18 -13.95
CA ARG A 47 -25.26 2.43 -15.15
C ARG A 47 -26.03 3.29 -16.14
N GLU A 48 -26.86 4.21 -15.65
CA GLU A 48 -27.57 5.17 -16.51
C GLU A 48 -26.59 6.06 -17.29
N VAL A 49 -25.51 6.50 -16.63
CA VAL A 49 -24.55 7.46 -17.21
C VAL A 49 -23.42 6.79 -18.01
N PHE A 50 -22.95 5.62 -17.58
CA PHE A 50 -21.77 4.95 -18.16
C PHE A 50 -22.11 3.60 -18.81
N GLY A 51 -23.38 3.18 -18.82
CA GLY A 51 -23.79 1.87 -19.33
C GLY A 51 -23.62 1.69 -20.84
N ASP A 52 -23.48 2.79 -21.57
CA ASP A 52 -23.14 2.84 -22.99
C ASP A 52 -21.62 2.80 -23.25
N THR A 53 -20.79 2.76 -22.20
CA THR A 53 -19.33 2.68 -22.28
C THR A 53 -18.80 1.31 -21.83
N ASP A 54 -17.60 0.96 -22.30
CA ASP A 54 -16.89 -0.27 -21.87
C ASP A 54 -16.26 -0.17 -20.45
N VAL A 55 -16.62 0.85 -19.67
CA VAL A 55 -16.04 1.10 -18.33
C VAL A 55 -16.60 0.11 -17.31
N GLU A 56 -15.71 -0.52 -16.53
CA GLU A 56 -16.13 -1.48 -15.51
C GLU A 56 -16.66 -0.75 -14.26
N ILE A 57 -17.96 -0.90 -13.97
CA ILE A 57 -18.60 -0.32 -12.79
C ILE A 57 -18.41 -1.25 -11.58
N VAL A 58 -17.60 -0.83 -10.61
CA VAL A 58 -17.22 -1.65 -9.45
C VAL A 58 -17.52 -0.99 -8.11
N SER A 59 -17.74 -1.81 -7.08
CA SER A 59 -17.94 -1.33 -5.71
C SER A 59 -16.62 -1.00 -4.98
N GLY A 60 -15.48 -1.48 -5.48
CA GLY A 60 -14.14 -1.21 -4.95
C GLY A 60 -13.11 -1.80 -5.90
N ALA A 61 -11.89 -1.27 -5.89
CA ALA A 61 -10.83 -1.72 -6.78
C ALA A 61 -9.45 -1.56 -6.14
N ARG A 62 -8.49 -2.36 -6.62
CA ARG A 62 -7.07 -2.14 -6.34
C ARG A 62 -6.60 -0.87 -7.05
N TYR A 63 -5.81 -0.04 -6.36
CA TYR A 63 -5.25 1.18 -6.93
C TYR A 63 -3.93 1.53 -6.25
N MET A 64 -2.88 1.76 -7.05
CA MET A 64 -1.52 2.13 -6.60
C MET A 64 -1.01 1.31 -5.41
N GLY A 65 -1.19 -0.01 -5.47
CA GLY A 65 -0.77 -0.95 -4.42
C GLY A 65 -1.75 -1.14 -3.26
N GLY A 66 -2.72 -0.26 -3.09
CA GLY A 66 -3.79 -0.36 -2.09
C GLY A 66 -5.14 -0.78 -2.67
N PHE A 67 -6.21 -0.59 -1.89
CA PHE A 67 -7.58 -0.91 -2.26
C PHE A 67 -8.54 0.20 -1.84
N VAL A 68 -9.44 0.59 -2.74
CA VAL A 68 -10.32 1.75 -2.57
C VAL A 68 -11.75 1.33 -2.22
N ARG A 69 -12.32 2.10 -1.28
CA ARG A 69 -13.70 2.12 -0.80
C ARG A 69 -14.22 0.96 0.07
N THR A 70 -14.25 -0.29 -0.39
CA THR A 70 -14.95 -1.33 0.41
C THR A 70 -14.05 -1.87 1.52
N ALA A 71 -14.49 -1.78 2.78
CA ALA A 71 -13.77 -2.40 3.90
C ALA A 71 -13.60 -3.91 3.71
N LYS A 72 -14.65 -4.59 3.23
CA LYS A 72 -14.60 -6.03 2.87
C LYS A 72 -13.55 -6.32 1.79
N GLY A 73 -13.45 -5.49 0.76
CA GLY A 73 -12.48 -5.67 -0.33
C GLY A 73 -11.06 -5.35 0.11
N LYS A 74 -10.87 -4.32 0.94
CA LYS A 74 -9.59 -4.01 1.60
C LYS A 74 -9.08 -5.20 2.41
N ARG A 75 -9.92 -5.74 3.29
CA ARG A 75 -9.57 -6.89 4.13
C ARG A 75 -9.27 -8.13 3.30
N ALA A 76 -10.12 -8.46 2.32
CA ALA A 76 -9.89 -9.59 1.43
C ALA A 76 -8.56 -9.47 0.66
N TYR A 77 -8.23 -8.27 0.17
CA TYR A 77 -6.98 -8.01 -0.52
C TYR A 77 -5.76 -8.11 0.42
N ALA A 78 -5.87 -7.61 1.65
CA ALA A 78 -4.82 -7.76 2.65
C ALA A 78 -4.58 -9.23 3.00
N THR A 79 -5.64 -10.01 3.24
CA THR A 79 -5.55 -11.45 3.50
C THR A 79 -4.88 -12.19 2.34
N GLU A 80 -5.28 -11.92 1.09
CA GLU A 80 -4.67 -12.52 -0.10
C GLU A 80 -3.17 -12.21 -0.19
N ARG A 81 -2.77 -10.94 0.05
CA ARG A 81 -1.36 -10.54 0.03
C ARG A 81 -0.55 -11.20 1.12
N VAL A 82 -1.08 -11.25 2.34
CA VAL A 82 -0.43 -11.93 3.47
C VAL A 82 -0.24 -13.42 3.18
N GLN A 83 -1.24 -14.09 2.63
CA GLN A 83 -1.14 -15.50 2.24
C GLN A 83 -0.06 -15.72 1.18
N GLU A 84 0.02 -14.86 0.18
CA GLU A 84 1.06 -14.95 -0.86
C GLU A 84 2.46 -14.74 -0.27
N TRP A 85 2.64 -13.72 0.59
CA TRP A 85 3.93 -13.51 1.25
C TRP A 85 4.30 -14.63 2.20
N GLN A 86 3.34 -15.19 2.94
CA GLN A 86 3.55 -16.35 3.79
C GLN A 86 4.08 -17.53 2.97
N ARG A 87 3.47 -17.81 1.80
CA ARG A 87 3.94 -18.83 0.85
C ARG A 87 5.36 -18.56 0.37
N CYS A 88 5.65 -17.32 -0.01
CA CYS A 88 6.99 -16.92 -0.45
C CYS A 88 8.04 -17.06 0.66
N VAL A 89 7.73 -16.63 1.90
CA VAL A 89 8.63 -16.78 3.05
C VAL A 89 8.91 -18.26 3.33
N ASN A 90 7.91 -19.13 3.28
CA ASN A 90 8.11 -20.56 3.47
C ASN A 90 9.05 -21.17 2.41
N ARG A 91 8.89 -20.79 1.13
CA ARG A 91 9.82 -21.23 0.07
C ARG A 91 11.24 -20.70 0.28
N ILE A 92 11.38 -19.46 0.77
CA ILE A 92 12.68 -18.90 1.13
C ILE A 92 13.27 -19.63 2.34
N ALA A 93 12.45 -20.06 3.30
CA ALA A 93 12.87 -20.85 4.45
C ALA A 93 13.45 -22.20 4.01
N ASP A 94 12.79 -22.91 3.08
CA ASP A 94 13.31 -24.16 2.51
C ASP A 94 14.67 -23.96 1.84
N ALA A 95 14.85 -22.85 1.12
CA ALA A 95 16.13 -22.50 0.49
C ALA A 95 17.20 -22.07 1.51
N ALA A 96 16.81 -21.51 2.65
CA ALA A 96 17.74 -20.97 3.66
C ALA A 96 18.65 -22.05 4.27
N ALA A 97 18.18 -23.29 4.36
CA ALA A 97 18.98 -24.41 4.85
C ALA A 97 20.22 -24.69 3.98
N LYS A 98 20.12 -24.45 2.67
CA LYS A 98 21.20 -24.70 1.70
C LYS A 98 21.94 -23.43 1.26
N TYR A 99 21.22 -22.31 1.17
CA TYR A 99 21.73 -21.03 0.65
C TYR A 99 21.36 -19.86 1.59
N PRO A 100 21.86 -19.84 2.84
CA PRO A 100 21.38 -18.92 3.88
C PRO A 100 21.56 -17.43 3.52
N GLN A 101 22.71 -17.06 2.93
CA GLN A 101 23.02 -15.69 2.52
C GLN A 101 22.10 -15.20 1.38
N ALA A 102 21.87 -16.04 0.37
CA ALA A 102 21.02 -15.71 -0.77
C ALA A 102 19.55 -15.60 -0.32
N ALA A 103 19.08 -16.54 0.50
CA ALA A 103 17.75 -16.52 1.09
C ALA A 103 17.53 -15.27 1.96
N HIS A 104 18.50 -14.92 2.80
CA HIS A 104 18.45 -13.72 3.65
C HIS A 104 18.44 -12.42 2.84
N THR A 105 19.23 -12.35 1.78
CA THR A 105 19.20 -11.20 0.86
C THR A 105 17.82 -11.10 0.19
N ALA A 106 17.32 -12.19 -0.41
CA ALA A 106 16.02 -12.21 -1.08
C ALA A 106 14.87 -11.78 -0.15
N LEU A 107 14.88 -12.25 1.10
CA LEU A 107 13.90 -11.83 2.10
C LEU A 107 14.05 -10.32 2.39
N THR A 108 15.24 -9.89 2.81
CA THR A 108 15.40 -8.57 3.43
C THR A 108 15.41 -7.41 2.44
N THR A 109 15.85 -7.62 1.20
CA THR A 109 15.95 -6.57 0.18
C THR A 109 14.76 -6.54 -0.79
N SER A 110 14.09 -7.68 -1.00
CA SER A 110 12.97 -7.79 -1.93
C SER A 110 11.64 -7.96 -1.20
N LEU A 111 11.38 -9.14 -0.61
CA LEU A 111 10.05 -9.47 -0.10
C LEU A 111 9.60 -8.53 1.03
N GLN A 112 10.53 -8.17 1.93
CA GLN A 112 10.24 -7.20 2.99
C GLN A 112 9.98 -5.79 2.49
N ALA A 113 10.47 -5.41 1.30
CA ALA A 113 10.22 -4.10 0.72
C ALA A 113 8.80 -4.03 0.14
N GLU A 114 8.32 -5.12 -0.46
CA GLU A 114 6.96 -5.22 -0.98
C GLU A 114 5.89 -4.99 0.10
N TRP A 115 5.94 -5.74 1.20
CA TRP A 115 4.93 -5.59 2.24
C TRP A 115 5.10 -4.30 3.04
N ASP A 116 6.33 -3.77 3.16
CA ASP A 116 6.56 -2.45 3.74
C ASP A 116 5.82 -1.37 2.94
N PHE A 117 5.91 -1.43 1.60
CA PHE A 117 5.16 -0.52 0.74
C PHE A 117 3.65 -0.71 0.92
N PHE A 118 3.18 -1.95 0.94
CA PHE A 118 1.76 -2.24 1.16
C PHE A 118 1.24 -1.67 2.48
N MET A 119 1.92 -1.95 3.60
CA MET A 119 1.50 -1.47 4.93
C MET A 119 1.51 0.07 5.03
N ARG A 120 2.30 0.78 4.22
CA ARG A 120 2.28 2.26 4.15
C ARG A 120 1.02 2.81 3.50
N VAL A 121 0.41 2.06 2.58
CA VAL A 121 -0.77 2.51 1.80
C VAL A 121 -2.07 1.84 2.25
N MET A 122 -1.98 0.75 3.02
CA MET A 122 -3.10 -0.05 3.49
C MET A 122 -3.06 -0.20 5.02
N PRO A 123 -3.79 0.63 5.78
CA PRO A 123 -3.91 0.45 7.22
C PRO A 123 -4.72 -0.81 7.50
N GLU A 124 -4.18 -1.69 8.33
CA GLU A 124 -4.79 -2.96 8.70
C GLU A 124 -4.40 -3.36 10.13
N GLU A 125 -5.15 -4.29 10.70
CA GLU A 125 -4.93 -4.79 12.05
C GLU A 125 -3.70 -5.72 12.13
N ARG A 126 -3.04 -5.75 13.29
CA ARG A 126 -1.89 -6.63 13.54
C ARG A 126 -2.23 -8.10 13.31
N ALA A 127 -3.45 -8.50 13.68
CA ALA A 127 -3.97 -9.87 13.53
C ALA A 127 -3.88 -10.36 12.07
N THR A 128 -4.11 -9.48 11.10
CA THR A 128 -4.03 -9.81 9.67
C THR A 128 -2.63 -10.30 9.26
N PHE A 129 -1.58 -9.93 9.98
CA PHE A 129 -0.18 -10.22 9.66
C PHE A 129 0.47 -11.28 10.55
N GLU A 130 -0.29 -11.92 11.45
CA GLU A 130 0.21 -12.95 12.36
C GLU A 130 0.75 -14.17 11.60
N SER A 131 0.03 -14.64 10.57
CA SER A 131 0.50 -15.80 9.79
C SER A 131 1.82 -15.54 9.06
N LEU A 132 2.07 -14.28 8.65
CA LEU A 132 3.35 -13.87 8.08
C LEU A 132 4.45 -13.83 9.15
N ARG A 133 4.14 -13.37 10.37
CA ARG A 133 5.09 -13.40 11.50
C ARG A 133 5.49 -14.82 11.85
N ASP A 134 4.55 -15.76 11.83
CA ASP A 134 4.81 -17.17 12.10
C ASP A 134 5.70 -17.78 11.02
N ALA A 135 5.46 -17.47 9.74
CA ALA A 135 6.34 -17.88 8.65
C ALA A 135 7.75 -17.29 8.76
N LEU A 136 7.88 -16.04 9.20
CA LEU A 136 9.19 -15.42 9.48
C LEU A 136 9.91 -16.12 10.65
N THR A 137 9.18 -16.56 11.67
CA THR A 137 9.74 -17.37 12.76
C THR A 137 10.24 -18.73 12.24
N HIS A 138 9.45 -19.40 11.39
CA HIS A 138 9.88 -20.64 10.73
C HIS A 138 11.13 -20.43 9.87
N TYR A 139 11.17 -19.35 9.09
CA TYR A 139 12.35 -18.96 8.32
C TYR A 139 13.61 -18.81 9.21
N LEU A 140 13.50 -18.19 10.38
CA LEU A 140 14.63 -18.05 11.31
C LEU A 140 15.11 -19.39 11.87
N ILE A 141 14.21 -20.35 12.06
CA ILE A 141 14.57 -21.72 12.46
C ILE A 141 15.39 -22.37 11.34
N GLN A 142 14.90 -22.32 10.09
CA GLN A 142 15.61 -22.89 8.94
C GLN A 142 16.96 -22.22 8.70
N LEU A 143 17.04 -20.89 8.86
CA LEU A 143 18.27 -20.13 8.67
C LEU A 143 19.34 -20.46 9.72
N SER A 144 18.93 -20.70 10.97
CA SER A 144 19.86 -20.95 12.08
C SER A 144 20.18 -22.43 12.31
N ASN A 145 19.48 -23.34 11.64
CA ASN A 145 19.59 -24.80 11.79
C ASN A 145 19.48 -25.28 13.25
N HIS A 146 18.81 -24.51 14.11
CA HIS A 146 18.64 -24.79 15.53
C HIS A 146 17.26 -24.31 16.00
N ALA A 147 16.78 -24.86 17.11
CA ALA A 147 15.54 -24.38 17.73
C ALA A 147 15.65 -22.89 18.09
N VAL A 148 14.65 -22.11 17.68
CA VAL A 148 14.54 -20.69 17.99
C VAL A 148 13.42 -20.53 19.01
N THR A 149 13.78 -20.15 20.24
CA THR A 149 12.79 -19.77 21.26
C THR A 149 12.08 -18.47 20.85
N ALA A 150 10.89 -18.23 21.39
CA ALA A 150 10.15 -16.99 21.12
C ALA A 150 10.99 -15.73 21.41
N THR A 151 11.74 -15.72 22.51
CA THR A 151 12.65 -14.62 22.86
C THR A 151 13.77 -14.46 21.85
N LYS A 152 14.38 -15.56 21.38
CA LYS A 152 15.42 -15.50 20.35
C LYS A 152 14.87 -14.97 19.03
N ALA A 153 13.67 -15.39 18.62
CA ALA A 153 13.00 -14.86 17.43
C ALA A 153 12.75 -13.34 17.54
N GLN A 154 12.30 -12.87 18.71
CA GLN A 154 12.10 -11.44 18.94
C GLN A 154 13.40 -10.64 18.82
N LEU A 155 14.51 -11.16 19.35
CA LEU A 155 15.82 -10.51 19.28
C LEU A 155 16.39 -10.52 17.85
N THR A 156 16.26 -11.63 17.12
CA THR A 156 16.75 -11.71 15.73
C THR A 156 15.94 -10.83 14.78
N MET A 157 14.67 -10.57 15.08
CA MET A 157 13.83 -9.64 14.30
C MET A 157 14.10 -8.15 14.59
N LEU A 158 15.11 -7.82 15.40
CA LEU A 158 15.51 -6.44 15.62
C LEU A 158 16.30 -5.87 14.42
N PRO A 159 16.36 -4.54 14.30
CA PRO A 159 17.31 -3.88 13.39
C PRO A 159 18.76 -4.24 13.71
N ALA A 160 19.64 -4.17 12.71
CA ALA A 160 21.07 -4.43 12.88
C ALA A 160 21.73 -3.54 13.96
N ARG A 161 21.31 -2.28 14.09
CA ARG A 161 21.76 -1.35 15.16
C ARG A 161 21.45 -1.85 16.58
N HIS A 162 20.53 -2.79 16.73
CA HIS A 162 20.17 -3.44 17.99
C HIS A 162 20.59 -4.93 17.99
N LYS A 163 21.64 -5.29 17.24
CA LYS A 163 22.18 -6.65 17.12
C LYS A 163 21.21 -7.69 16.52
N GLY A 164 20.17 -7.25 15.81
CA GLY A 164 19.27 -8.15 15.08
C GLY A 164 19.69 -8.39 13.63
N MET A 165 18.89 -9.18 12.90
CA MET A 165 19.19 -9.68 11.56
C MET A 165 18.48 -8.92 10.44
N ARG A 166 17.87 -7.77 10.74
CA ARG A 166 17.09 -6.97 9.76
C ARG A 166 15.89 -7.72 9.16
N VAL A 167 15.52 -8.87 9.71
CA VAL A 167 14.20 -9.46 9.54
C VAL A 167 13.23 -8.65 10.40
N ARG A 168 12.12 -8.16 9.87
CA ARG A 168 11.22 -7.24 10.56
C ARG A 168 9.94 -7.97 10.92
N ASP A 169 9.56 -7.89 12.20
CA ASP A 169 8.29 -8.40 12.69
C ASP A 169 7.13 -7.67 11.97
N SER A 170 6.36 -8.42 11.18
CA SER A 170 5.24 -7.89 10.37
C SER A 170 4.17 -7.23 11.23
N THR A 171 3.91 -7.75 12.44
CA THR A 171 2.86 -7.26 13.35
C THR A 171 3.25 -5.94 14.02
N LYS A 172 4.55 -5.76 14.32
CA LYS A 172 5.08 -4.49 14.80
C LYS A 172 5.18 -3.47 13.67
N ARG A 173 5.54 -3.95 12.47
CA ARG A 173 5.73 -3.09 11.29
C ARG A 173 4.44 -2.43 10.86
N VAL A 174 3.36 -3.20 10.68
CA VAL A 174 2.05 -2.67 10.24
C VAL A 174 1.50 -1.59 11.18
N ALA A 175 1.79 -1.71 12.49
CA ALA A 175 1.33 -0.76 13.49
C ALA A 175 1.95 0.64 13.37
N ALA A 176 3.16 0.76 12.80
CA ALA A 176 3.90 2.01 12.76
C ALA A 176 3.95 2.64 11.35
N VAL A 177 4.14 1.83 10.31
CA VAL A 177 4.51 2.36 8.98
C VAL A 177 3.41 3.17 8.30
N TYR A 178 2.14 2.88 8.56
CA TYR A 178 1.04 3.68 8.04
C TYR A 178 1.02 5.08 8.67
N GLU A 179 1.19 5.15 9.98
CA GLU A 179 1.26 6.41 10.72
C GLU A 179 2.46 7.24 10.27
N THR A 180 3.66 6.64 10.23
CA THR A 180 4.88 7.28 9.71
C THR A 180 4.66 7.82 8.29
N SER A 181 4.02 7.04 7.41
CA SER A 181 3.73 7.47 6.03
C SER A 181 2.76 8.65 6.00
N THR A 182 1.73 8.63 6.83
CA THR A 182 0.72 9.70 6.91
C THR A 182 1.34 10.99 7.46
N LYS A 183 2.13 10.90 8.53
CA LYS A 183 2.86 12.04 9.10
C LYS A 183 3.83 12.64 8.08
N GLY A 184 4.66 11.81 7.47
CA GLY A 184 5.68 12.26 6.50
C GLY A 184 5.09 12.87 5.23
N THR A 185 3.87 12.52 4.84
CA THR A 185 3.20 13.06 3.64
C THR A 185 2.23 14.21 3.93
N SER A 186 1.99 14.53 5.20
CA SER A 186 0.95 15.47 5.63
C SER A 186 1.07 16.87 5.02
N LEU A 187 2.26 17.47 5.01
CA LEU A 187 2.51 18.78 4.39
C LEU A 187 2.27 18.79 2.89
N LEU A 188 2.68 17.73 2.18
CA LEU A 188 2.46 17.63 0.74
C LEU A 188 0.97 17.51 0.44
N VAL A 189 0.26 16.66 1.20
CA VAL A 189 -1.19 16.47 1.06
C VAL A 189 -1.94 17.76 1.34
N SER A 190 -1.61 18.48 2.42
CA SER A 190 -2.28 19.74 2.78
C SER A 190 -2.05 20.82 1.72
N THR A 191 -0.84 20.91 1.17
CA THR A 191 -0.50 21.84 0.08
C THR A 191 -1.29 21.51 -1.19
N ILE A 192 -1.39 20.23 -1.59
CA ILE A 192 -2.13 19.83 -2.79
C ILE A 192 -3.62 20.14 -2.66
N GLN A 193 -4.19 19.92 -1.46
CA GLN A 193 -5.62 20.09 -1.23
C GLN A 193 -6.02 21.56 -1.06
N ASN A 194 -5.20 22.36 -0.39
CA ASN A 194 -5.55 23.72 0.02
C ASN A 194 -4.79 24.81 -0.75
N GLY A 195 -3.80 24.42 -1.57
CA GLY A 195 -2.85 25.36 -2.15
C GLY A 195 -1.80 25.84 -1.14
N ASN A 196 -1.01 26.85 -1.54
CA ASN A 196 -0.13 27.53 -0.59
C ASN A 196 -0.96 28.27 0.48
N PRO A 197 -0.50 28.32 1.74
CA PRO A 197 -1.20 29.09 2.77
C PRO A 197 -1.28 30.57 2.35
N PRO A 198 -2.42 31.26 2.54
CA PRO A 198 -2.56 32.67 2.20
C PRO A 198 -1.55 33.56 2.93
N ASP A 199 -1.26 33.23 4.19
CA ASP A 199 -0.44 34.02 5.11
C ASP A 199 0.85 33.27 5.55
N GLY A 200 1.21 32.19 4.85
CA GLY A 200 2.35 31.34 5.22
C GLY A 200 3.36 31.19 4.08
N PRO A 201 4.57 30.68 4.39
CA PRO A 201 5.55 30.41 3.35
C PRO A 201 5.00 29.37 2.35
N PRO A 202 5.33 29.49 1.05
CA PRO A 202 4.94 28.50 0.05
C PRO A 202 5.58 27.15 0.37
N PHE A 203 5.06 26.08 -0.25
CA PHE A 203 5.62 24.74 -0.07
C PHE A 203 7.14 24.72 -0.26
N ASN A 204 7.84 24.24 0.77
CA ASN A 204 9.28 24.11 0.78
C ASN A 204 9.68 22.62 0.77
N PRO A 205 10.30 22.13 -0.31
CA PRO A 205 10.77 20.74 -0.40
C PRO A 205 11.73 20.33 0.72
N PHE A 206 12.55 21.26 1.22
CA PHE A 206 13.51 20.99 2.30
C PHE A 206 12.82 20.80 3.66
N GLN A 207 11.77 21.60 3.92
CA GLN A 207 10.93 21.42 5.11
C GLN A 207 10.22 20.07 5.04
N HIS A 208 9.64 19.74 3.89
CA HIS A 208 8.99 18.46 3.68
C HIS A 208 9.95 17.28 3.90
N HIS A 209 11.18 17.36 3.40
CA HIS A 209 12.20 16.34 3.65
C HIS A 209 12.51 16.21 5.15
N THR A 210 12.58 17.31 5.88
CA THR A 210 12.82 17.33 7.33
C THR A 210 11.69 16.64 8.09
N GLU A 211 10.44 16.90 7.72
CA GLU A 211 9.26 16.25 8.31
C GLU A 211 9.23 14.74 8.02
N ILE A 212 9.61 14.32 6.82
CA ILE A 212 9.79 12.89 6.50
C ILE A 212 10.82 12.25 7.43
N GLN A 213 11.98 12.89 7.62
CA GLN A 213 13.03 12.35 8.49
C GLN A 213 12.60 12.29 9.96
N GLN A 214 11.82 13.27 10.42
CA GLN A 214 11.28 13.29 11.77
C GLN A 214 10.27 12.16 11.99
N ALA A 215 9.35 11.97 11.05
CA ALA A 215 8.34 10.90 11.11
C ALA A 215 8.95 9.48 11.11
N VAL A 216 10.16 9.30 10.56
CA VAL A 216 10.88 8.01 10.52
C VAL A 216 11.61 7.71 11.83
N LYS A 217 11.89 8.73 12.66
CA LYS A 217 12.61 8.59 13.93
C LYS A 217 11.68 8.28 15.11
N GLU A 218 10.42 8.66 15.01
CA GLU A 218 9.32 8.33 15.94
C GLU A 218 8.88 6.87 15.79
#